data_AF-A0A352M4N1-F1
#
_entry.id   AF-A0A352M4N1-F1
#
_cell.length_a   1.000
_cell.length_b   1.000
_cell.length_c   1.000
_cell.angle_alpha   90.00
_cell.angle_beta   90.00
_cell.angle_gamma   90.00
#
_symmetry.space_group_name_H-M   'P 1'
#
loop_
_entity.id
_entity.type
_entity.pdbx_description
1 polymer ?
#
loop_
_entity_poly.entity_id
_entity_poly.type
_entity_poly.pdbx_seq_one_letter_code
_entity_poly.pdbx_strand_id
1 'polypeptide(L)'
;MKIIYRLYIIFLVSFLVLVTNPDSDVFAGTRAVLDHFKTANVYPHCAIVKKFDRSRILKLMTRDRDYTKEIELIVFNDKKQVLRFNVGLKNDLICYNYGLAFELHEFDEYGYLENLYYYDAKGMPFGDGSVDDVARREFVISDYKWIDRKFRMIEGARPRIELPERASHVTMVLYDSAGIIIDEEPVSSVDYWHWCKMNNNSLKTPSF
;
A
#
# COMPACT_ATOMS: atom_id res chain seq x y z
N MET A 1 54.76 35.34 -35.05
CA MET A 1 54.24 35.47 -33.66
C MET A 1 52.80 35.96 -33.79
N LYS A 2 51.77 35.11 -33.72
CA LYS A 2 51.14 34.51 -32.52
C LYS A 2 50.54 35.54 -31.57
N ILE A 3 49.30 35.26 -31.15
CA ILE A 3 48.42 35.99 -30.22
C ILE A 3 47.66 37.07 -31.01
N ILE A 4 46.38 36.95 -31.37
CA ILE A 4 45.21 36.67 -30.51
C ILE A 4 44.18 35.84 -31.30
N TYR A 5 44.29 34.52 -31.20
CA TYR A 5 43.17 33.59 -31.35
C TYR A 5 42.83 33.16 -29.94
N ARG A 6 41.75 33.68 -29.36
CA ARG A 6 40.96 33.11 -28.24
C ARG A 6 40.13 34.23 -27.59
N LEU A 7 38.88 34.30 -27.99
CA LEU A 7 37.70 34.70 -27.20
C LEU A 7 36.54 34.68 -28.20
N TYR A 8 36.18 33.48 -28.68
CA TYR A 8 35.02 32.73 -28.16
C TYR A 8 33.76 33.60 -28.20
N ILE A 9 33.03 33.54 -29.31
CA ILE A 9 31.78 32.77 -29.41
C ILE A 9 30.81 33.21 -28.30
N ILE A 10 30.44 34.49 -28.38
CA ILE A 10 29.20 35.04 -27.83
C ILE A 10 28.68 35.92 -28.96
N PHE A 11 27.42 35.78 -29.34
CA PHE A 11 26.81 36.31 -30.57
C PHE A 11 27.10 35.51 -31.84
N LEU A 12 26.44 34.37 -32.07
CA LEU A 12 25.67 34.13 -33.31
C LEU A 12 24.99 32.74 -33.39
N VAL A 13 24.39 32.21 -32.32
CA VAL A 13 23.42 31.10 -32.46
C VAL A 13 22.19 31.40 -31.60
N SER A 14 21.65 32.59 -31.82
CA SER A 14 20.29 32.96 -31.46
C SER A 14 19.47 32.83 -32.73
N PHE A 15 18.94 31.64 -33.00
CA PHE A 15 17.76 31.33 -33.82
C PHE A 15 17.79 29.83 -34.15
N LEU A 16 17.37 28.98 -33.20
CA LEU A 16 16.62 27.77 -33.53
C LEU A 16 15.96 27.25 -32.25
N VAL A 17 14.66 27.55 -32.15
CA VAL A 17 13.60 26.73 -31.52
C VAL A 17 13.92 26.09 -30.17
N LEU A 18 13.52 26.76 -29.10
CA LEU A 18 13.01 26.07 -27.90
C LEU A 18 11.75 26.80 -27.42
N VAL A 19 10.63 26.49 -28.09
CA VAL A 19 9.32 26.56 -27.45
C VAL A 19 9.16 25.23 -26.73
N THR A 20 9.52 25.18 -25.45
CA THR A 20 9.06 24.14 -24.52
C THR A 20 8.79 24.77 -23.17
N ASN A 21 7.58 24.52 -22.69
CA ASN A 21 6.92 25.05 -21.50
C ASN A 21 7.80 25.15 -20.25
N PRO A 22 7.52 26.12 -19.35
CA PRO A 22 8.08 26.17 -18.01
C PRO A 22 7.30 25.21 -17.09
N ASP A 23 7.39 23.90 -17.31
CA ASP A 23 6.79 22.89 -16.44
C ASP A 23 7.70 21.66 -16.36
N SER A 24 8.87 21.78 -15.74
CA SER A 24 9.71 20.60 -15.47
C SER A 24 10.65 20.65 -14.27
N ASP A 25 10.51 21.62 -13.36
CA ASP A 25 11.34 21.65 -12.13
C ASP A 25 10.72 20.94 -10.90
N VAL A 26 9.53 20.34 -11.03
CA VAL A 26 8.88 19.61 -9.92
C VAL A 26 9.28 18.11 -9.89
N PHE A 27 9.89 17.58 -10.96
CA PHE A 27 10.09 16.13 -11.12
C PHE A 27 11.51 15.62 -10.79
N ALA A 28 12.49 16.50 -10.59
CA ALA A 28 13.85 16.09 -10.20
C ALA A 28 13.98 15.85 -8.68
N GLY A 29 13.15 16.52 -7.87
CA GLY A 29 13.15 16.37 -6.41
C GLY A 29 12.59 15.04 -5.92
N THR A 30 11.56 14.50 -6.58
CA THR A 30 10.86 13.28 -6.15
C THR A 30 11.76 12.05 -6.23
N ARG A 31 12.61 11.93 -7.26
CA ARG A 31 13.57 10.82 -7.37
C ARG A 31 14.69 10.89 -6.33
N ALA A 32 15.21 12.08 -6.04
CA ALA A 32 16.26 12.25 -5.03
C ALA A 32 15.72 12.02 -3.59
N VAL A 33 14.47 12.42 -3.33
CA VAL A 33 13.75 12.12 -2.09
C VAL A 33 13.50 10.61 -1.97
N LEU A 34 13.04 9.94 -3.02
CA LEU A 34 12.86 8.48 -3.05
C LEU A 34 14.17 7.69 -2.87
N ASP A 35 15.29 8.17 -3.42
CA ASP A 35 16.61 7.56 -3.22
C ASP A 35 17.16 7.78 -1.80
N HIS A 36 16.78 8.87 -1.12
CA HIS A 36 17.10 9.11 0.29
C HIS A 36 16.21 8.27 1.24
N PHE A 37 15.01 7.85 0.79
CA PHE A 37 14.15 6.90 1.48
C PHE A 37 14.61 5.44 1.36
N LYS A 38 15.61 5.15 0.50
CA LYS A 38 16.17 3.81 0.39
C LYS A 38 16.80 3.39 1.72
N THR A 39 16.07 2.53 2.41
CA THR A 39 16.53 1.58 3.44
C THR A 39 16.98 2.10 4.81
N ALA A 40 17.24 3.37 5.07
CA ALA A 40 17.58 3.79 6.45
C ALA A 40 16.36 4.25 7.27
N ASN A 41 15.42 4.91 6.61
CA ASN A 41 14.38 5.72 7.26
C ASN A 41 13.00 5.04 7.37
N VAL A 42 12.78 3.92 6.66
CA VAL A 42 11.54 3.12 6.70
C VAL A 42 11.56 2.11 7.84
N TYR A 43 12.73 1.53 8.14
CA TYR A 43 12.90 0.49 9.16
C TYR A 43 12.49 0.91 10.57
N PRO A 44 12.72 2.16 11.04
CA PRO A 44 12.26 2.58 12.36
C PRO A 44 10.75 2.49 12.52
N HIS A 45 9.99 2.88 11.49
CA HIS A 45 8.52 2.82 11.52
C HIS A 45 8.03 1.37 11.45
N CYS A 46 8.63 0.53 10.60
CA CYS A 46 8.30 -0.89 10.55
C CYS A 46 8.60 -1.61 11.88
N ALA A 47 9.58 -1.15 12.65
CA ALA A 47 9.95 -1.73 13.93
C ALA A 47 8.89 -1.58 15.03
N ILE A 48 7.96 -0.64 14.84
CA ILE A 48 6.89 -0.33 15.79
C ILE A 48 5.89 -1.50 15.86
N VAL A 49 5.51 -2.06 14.70
CA VAL A 49 4.55 -3.17 14.62
C VAL A 49 5.26 -4.50 14.89
N LYS A 50 5.20 -4.97 16.14
CA LYS A 50 5.91 -6.18 16.60
C LYS A 50 5.61 -7.45 15.78
N LYS A 51 4.38 -7.58 15.29
CA LYS A 51 3.93 -8.74 14.52
C LYS A 51 4.49 -8.76 13.09
N PHE A 52 4.93 -7.62 12.57
CA PHE A 52 5.53 -7.55 11.24
C PHE A 52 6.96 -8.11 11.27
N ASP A 53 7.20 -9.16 10.48
CA ASP A 53 8.52 -9.76 10.34
C ASP A 53 9.41 -8.86 9.46
N ARG A 54 10.54 -8.45 10.04
CA ARG A 54 11.50 -7.54 9.41
C ARG A 54 12.77 -8.24 8.93
N SER A 55 12.85 -9.57 9.08
CA SER A 55 14.04 -10.35 8.75
C SER A 55 14.41 -10.24 7.27
N ARG A 56 13.40 -10.21 6.38
CA ARG A 56 13.61 -10.06 4.94
C ARG A 56 12.51 -9.26 4.27
N ILE A 57 12.81 -8.00 3.97
CA ILE A 57 11.98 -7.15 3.13
C ILE A 57 12.21 -7.51 1.66
N LEU A 58 11.13 -7.84 0.95
CA LEU A 58 11.16 -8.19 -0.47
C LEU A 58 10.94 -6.99 -1.37
N LYS A 59 10.06 -6.08 -0.96
CA LYS A 59 9.63 -4.95 -1.80
C LYS A 59 9.18 -3.77 -0.94
N LEU A 60 9.49 -2.57 -1.41
CA LEU A 60 8.93 -1.32 -0.92
C LEU A 60 8.24 -0.63 -2.09
N MET A 61 7.03 -0.15 -1.86
CA MET A 61 6.31 0.72 -2.80
C MET A 61 5.88 2.00 -2.12
N THR A 62 5.78 3.04 -2.92
CA THR A 62 5.30 4.35 -2.48
C THR A 62 4.09 4.74 -3.32
N ARG A 63 3.12 5.41 -2.71
CA ARG A 63 2.01 6.07 -3.40
C ARG A 63 1.86 7.48 -2.85
N ASP A 64 2.07 8.47 -3.72
CA ASP A 64 1.90 9.87 -3.35
C ASP A 64 0.41 10.19 -3.19
N ARG A 65 0.06 10.94 -2.14
CA ARG A 65 -1.26 11.53 -1.97
C ARG A 65 -1.16 13.03 -2.23
N ASP A 66 -1.38 13.41 -3.49
CA ASP A 66 -1.15 14.76 -4.03
C ASP A 66 -1.78 15.89 -3.21
N TYR A 67 -2.87 15.63 -2.49
CA TYR A 67 -3.60 16.63 -1.71
C TYR A 67 -3.15 16.76 -0.24
N THR A 68 -2.50 15.75 0.34
CA THR A 68 -2.18 15.72 1.78
C THR A 68 -0.69 15.93 2.08
N LYS A 69 0.18 15.95 1.06
CA LYS A 69 1.65 15.95 1.25
C LYS A 69 2.13 14.76 2.08
N GLU A 70 1.43 13.64 1.95
CA GLU A 70 1.73 12.37 2.59
C GLU A 70 2.19 11.38 1.52
N ILE A 71 3.06 10.47 1.92
CA ILE A 71 3.52 9.34 1.11
C ILE A 71 3.03 8.07 1.80
N GLU A 72 2.18 7.30 1.13
CA GLU A 72 1.82 5.96 1.57
C GLU A 72 3.00 5.02 1.26
N LEU A 73 3.50 4.34 2.29
CA LEU A 73 4.51 3.31 2.18
C LEU A 73 3.85 1.94 2.30
N ILE A 74 4.22 1.04 1.40
CA ILE A 74 3.72 -0.35 1.34
C ILE A 74 4.93 -1.28 1.34
N VAL A 75 5.11 -2.03 2.42
CA VAL A 75 6.29 -2.85 2.67
C VAL A 75 5.91 -4.32 2.66
N PHE A 76 6.57 -5.11 1.81
CA PHE A 76 6.33 -6.54 1.66
C PHE A 76 7.49 -7.33 2.22
N ASN A 77 7.22 -8.42 2.92
CA ASN A 77 8.24 -9.36 3.40
C ASN A 77 8.04 -10.77 2.83
N ASP A 78 8.97 -11.68 3.15
CA ASP A 78 8.92 -13.08 2.72
C ASP A 78 7.98 -13.96 3.56
N LYS A 79 7.40 -13.42 4.63
CA LYS A 79 6.33 -14.04 5.42
C LYS A 79 4.93 -13.77 4.88
N LYS A 80 4.82 -13.27 3.64
CA LYS A 80 3.54 -12.91 3.01
C LYS A 80 2.77 -11.87 3.82
N GLN A 81 3.49 -10.98 4.50
CA GLN A 81 2.90 -9.85 5.18
C GLN A 81 3.12 -8.57 4.38
N VAL A 82 2.14 -7.68 4.47
CA VAL A 82 2.19 -6.35 3.87
C VAL A 82 1.85 -5.31 4.93
N LEU A 83 2.83 -4.48 5.26
CA LEU A 83 2.66 -3.37 6.19
C LEU A 83 2.44 -2.07 5.41
N ARG A 84 1.35 -1.38 5.70
CA ARG A 84 0.97 -0.09 5.10
C ARG A 84 0.90 0.98 6.17
N PHE A 85 1.44 2.15 5.87
CA PHE A 85 1.40 3.33 6.72
C PHE A 85 1.74 4.57 5.91
N ASN A 86 1.47 5.75 6.46
CA ASN A 86 1.73 7.01 5.78
C ASN A 86 2.81 7.80 6.53
N VAL A 87 3.64 8.51 5.77
CA VAL A 87 4.65 9.43 6.32
C VAL A 87 4.47 10.81 5.72
N GLY A 88 4.76 11.84 6.52
CA GLY A 88 4.80 13.22 6.07
C GLY A 88 6.09 13.55 5.31
N LEU A 89 6.18 14.78 4.78
CA LEU A 89 7.37 15.27 4.06
C LEU A 89 8.66 15.25 4.89
N LYS A 90 8.55 15.23 6.24
CA LYS A 90 9.69 15.15 7.15
C LYS A 90 9.95 13.72 7.64
N ASN A 91 9.33 12.72 7.01
CA ASN A 91 9.37 11.31 7.42
C ASN A 91 8.80 11.04 8.82
N ASP A 92 7.94 11.93 9.30
CA ASP A 92 7.13 11.73 10.49
C ASP A 92 5.98 10.76 10.18
N LEU A 93 5.73 9.81 11.08
CA LEU A 93 4.61 8.87 10.97
C LEU A 93 3.30 9.65 11.07
N ILE A 94 2.42 9.47 10.09
CA ILE A 94 1.10 10.07 10.10
C ILE A 94 0.14 9.13 10.83
N CYS A 95 -0.49 9.67 11.88
CA CYS A 95 -1.60 9.03 12.59
C CYS A 95 -2.89 9.74 12.19
N TYR A 96 -3.89 8.98 11.78
CA TYR A 96 -5.21 9.56 11.50
C TYR A 96 -5.88 10.06 12.78
N ASN A 97 -6.85 10.96 12.64
CA ASN A 97 -7.56 11.58 13.78
C ASN A 97 -8.24 10.57 14.70
N TYR A 98 -8.60 9.40 14.18
CA TYR A 98 -9.19 8.29 14.92
C TYR A 98 -8.13 7.31 15.44
N GLY A 99 -6.82 7.62 15.43
CA GLY A 99 -5.78 6.84 16.10
C GLY A 99 -5.05 5.78 15.27
N LEU A 100 -5.56 5.45 14.08
CA LEU A 100 -4.91 4.47 13.18
C LEU A 100 -3.60 5.02 12.59
N ALA A 101 -2.55 4.22 12.62
CA ALA A 101 -1.26 4.53 11.98
C ALA A 101 -0.77 3.44 11.02
N PHE A 102 -1.06 2.16 11.30
CA PHE A 102 -0.62 1.04 10.47
C PHE A 102 -1.73 0.06 10.14
N GLU A 103 -1.67 -0.47 8.93
CA GLU A 103 -2.44 -1.66 8.50
C GLU A 103 -1.46 -2.79 8.19
N LEU A 104 -1.62 -3.93 8.85
CA LEU A 104 -0.87 -5.14 8.55
C LEU A 104 -1.79 -6.17 7.90
N HIS A 105 -1.44 -6.58 6.70
CA HIS A 105 -2.14 -7.63 5.96
C HIS A 105 -1.31 -8.91 6.02
N GLU A 106 -1.93 -10.04 6.31
CA GLU A 106 -1.32 -11.37 6.21
C GLU A 106 -2.06 -12.17 5.15
N PHE A 107 -1.29 -12.77 4.24
CA PHE A 107 -1.81 -13.59 3.16
C PHE A 107 -1.46 -15.06 3.37
N ASP A 108 -2.39 -15.93 3.00
CA ASP A 108 -2.19 -17.37 3.06
C ASP A 108 -1.27 -17.89 1.94
N GLU A 109 -1.09 -19.21 1.86
CA GLU A 109 -0.28 -19.85 0.82
C GLU A 109 -0.80 -19.75 -0.61
N TYR A 110 -2.08 -19.47 -0.78
CA TYR A 110 -2.72 -19.28 -2.07
C TYR A 110 -2.77 -17.80 -2.49
N GLY A 111 -2.28 -16.89 -1.63
CA GLY A 111 -2.25 -15.46 -1.90
C GLY A 111 -3.56 -14.74 -1.58
N TYR A 112 -4.43 -15.37 -0.79
CA TYR A 112 -5.67 -14.78 -0.30
C TYR A 112 -5.44 -14.06 1.03
N LEU A 113 -6.15 -12.95 1.24
CA LEU A 113 -6.05 -12.20 2.48
C LEU A 113 -6.65 -13.02 3.62
N GLU A 114 -5.82 -13.44 4.56
CA GLU A 114 -6.21 -14.23 5.72
C GLU A 114 -6.54 -13.32 6.90
N ASN A 115 -5.71 -12.29 7.13
CA ASN A 115 -5.90 -11.36 8.23
C ASN A 115 -5.59 -9.92 7.84
N LEU A 116 -6.35 -8.99 8.40
CA LEU A 116 -6.08 -7.56 8.40
C LEU A 116 -6.09 -7.04 9.84
N TYR A 117 -4.97 -6.47 10.27
CA TYR A 117 -4.80 -5.88 11.59
C TYR A 117 -4.62 -4.37 11.48
N TYR A 118 -5.11 -3.67 12.49
CA TYR A 118 -4.99 -2.24 12.67
C TYR A 118 -4.14 -1.93 13.91
N TYR A 119 -3.20 -0.99 13.77
CA TYR A 119 -2.36 -0.58 14.89
C TYR A 119 -2.28 0.94 15.01
N ASP A 120 -2.14 1.40 16.26
CA ASP A 120 -1.84 2.79 16.59
C ASP A 120 -0.37 3.16 16.30
N ALA A 121 -0.02 4.42 16.54
CA ALA A 121 1.35 4.92 16.36
C ALA A 121 2.39 4.28 17.29
N LYS A 122 1.97 3.53 18.32
CA LYS A 122 2.83 2.77 19.24
C LYS A 122 2.93 1.29 18.84
N GLY A 123 2.23 0.86 17.79
CA GLY A 123 2.23 -0.51 17.31
C GLY A 123 1.37 -1.44 18.17
N MET A 124 0.43 -0.87 18.92
CA MET A 124 -0.54 -1.62 19.71
C MET A 124 -1.80 -1.88 18.87
N PRO A 125 -2.44 -3.06 18.97
CA PRO A 125 -3.72 -3.31 18.32
C PRO A 125 -4.71 -2.19 18.62
N PHE A 126 -5.37 -1.70 17.58
CA PHE A 126 -6.19 -0.52 17.66
C PHE A 126 -7.49 -0.74 16.90
N GLY A 127 -8.62 -0.83 17.60
CA GLY A 127 -9.93 -0.72 16.96
C GLY A 127 -10.48 0.70 17.09
N ASP A 128 -11.20 1.13 16.06
CA ASP A 128 -11.74 2.48 15.96
C ASP A 128 -12.86 2.72 17.01
N GLY A 129 -12.51 3.37 18.11
CA GLY A 129 -13.43 3.72 19.19
C GLY A 129 -14.54 4.72 18.83
N SER A 130 -14.71 5.11 17.56
CA SER A 130 -15.82 5.98 17.14
C SER A 130 -17.11 5.22 16.76
N VAL A 131 -17.02 3.92 16.42
CA VAL A 131 -18.19 3.09 16.11
C VAL A 131 -18.11 1.69 16.73
N ASP A 132 -16.98 0.97 16.60
CA ASP A 132 -16.73 -0.34 17.24
C ASP A 132 -15.21 -0.62 17.29
N ASP A 133 -14.69 -1.14 18.41
CA ASP A 133 -13.27 -1.50 18.61
C ASP A 133 -12.87 -2.68 17.72
N VAL A 134 -12.83 -2.55 16.39
CA VAL A 134 -12.42 -3.63 15.46
C VAL A 134 -10.94 -3.50 15.14
N ALA A 135 -10.09 -4.27 15.84
CA ALA A 135 -8.64 -4.24 15.67
C ALA A 135 -8.11 -5.30 14.67
N ARG A 136 -8.87 -6.37 14.43
CA ARG A 136 -8.51 -7.41 13.46
C ARG A 136 -9.73 -7.95 12.73
N ARG A 137 -9.56 -8.22 11.44
CA ARG A 137 -10.48 -8.95 10.57
C ARG A 137 -9.80 -10.23 10.10
N GLU A 138 -10.40 -11.37 10.36
CA GLU A 138 -9.96 -12.68 9.84
C GLU A 138 -10.93 -13.15 8.78
N PHE A 139 -10.42 -13.67 7.67
CA PHE A 139 -11.23 -14.19 6.58
C PHE A 139 -11.07 -15.70 6.49
N VAL A 140 -12.16 -16.42 6.75
CA VAL A 140 -12.22 -17.88 6.71
C VAL A 140 -12.84 -18.33 5.40
N ILE A 141 -12.03 -18.92 4.52
CA ILE A 141 -12.49 -19.44 3.22
C ILE A 141 -12.91 -20.91 3.38
N SER A 142 -14.17 -21.20 3.07
CA SER A 142 -14.71 -22.57 3.10
C SER A 142 -14.46 -23.37 1.82
N ASP A 143 -14.34 -22.71 0.66
CA ASP A 143 -14.07 -23.36 -0.63
C ASP A 143 -13.19 -22.47 -1.54
N TYR A 144 -11.89 -22.71 -1.48
CA TYR A 144 -10.89 -22.02 -2.31
C TYR A 144 -11.13 -22.19 -3.82
N LYS A 145 -11.54 -23.38 -4.27
CA LYS A 145 -11.77 -23.64 -5.71
C LYS A 145 -12.94 -22.83 -6.22
N TRP A 146 -13.93 -22.60 -5.38
CA TRP A 146 -15.07 -21.77 -5.74
C TRP A 146 -14.69 -20.29 -5.79
N ILE A 147 -13.92 -19.80 -4.80
CA ILE A 147 -13.39 -18.43 -4.78
C ILE A 147 -12.52 -18.14 -6.02
N ASP A 148 -11.60 -19.04 -6.37
CA ASP A 148 -10.79 -18.94 -7.59
C ASP A 148 -11.66 -18.72 -8.84
N ARG A 149 -12.72 -19.52 -9.00
CA ARG A 149 -13.62 -19.42 -10.15
C ARG A 149 -14.34 -18.09 -10.15
N LYS A 150 -14.85 -17.65 -9.01
CA LYS A 150 -15.53 -16.36 -8.87
C LYS A 150 -14.61 -15.18 -9.18
N PHE A 151 -13.39 -15.18 -8.66
CA PHE A 151 -12.42 -14.12 -8.92
C PHE A 151 -12.11 -14.00 -10.42
N ARG A 152 -11.92 -15.12 -11.12
CA ARG A 152 -11.74 -15.11 -12.59
C ARG A 152 -12.96 -14.57 -13.34
N MET A 153 -14.16 -14.87 -12.86
CA MET A 153 -15.39 -14.31 -13.45
C MET A 153 -15.48 -12.81 -13.24
N ILE A 154 -15.15 -12.31 -12.04
CA ILE A 154 -15.12 -10.88 -11.71
C ILE A 154 -14.11 -10.15 -12.59
N GLU A 155 -12.91 -10.71 -12.77
CA GLU A 155 -11.86 -10.10 -13.61
C GLU A 155 -12.19 -10.12 -15.10
N GLY A 156 -12.88 -11.17 -15.58
CA GLY A 156 -13.22 -11.36 -16.99
C GLY A 156 -14.50 -10.65 -17.45
N ALA A 157 -15.34 -10.18 -16.52
CA ALA A 157 -16.62 -9.54 -16.83
C ALA A 157 -16.57 -8.01 -16.61
N ARG A 158 -17.37 -7.24 -17.36
CA ARG A 158 -17.76 -5.90 -16.89
C ARG A 158 -18.57 -6.10 -15.60
N PRO A 159 -18.28 -5.36 -14.51
CA PRO A 159 -18.96 -5.57 -13.24
C PRO A 159 -20.46 -5.38 -13.43
N ARG A 160 -21.19 -6.49 -13.48
CA ARG A 160 -22.64 -6.50 -13.29
C ARG A 160 -22.85 -6.57 -11.80
N ILE A 161 -23.76 -5.76 -11.29
CA ILE A 161 -24.28 -5.89 -9.92
C ILE A 161 -24.85 -7.31 -9.83
N GLU A 162 -24.10 -8.24 -9.25
CA GLU A 162 -24.58 -9.60 -9.05
C GLU A 162 -25.69 -9.54 -7.99
N LEU A 163 -26.75 -10.30 -8.23
CA LEU A 163 -27.77 -10.62 -7.24
C LEU A 163 -27.09 -11.14 -5.95
N PRO A 164 -27.71 -10.97 -4.76
CA PRO A 164 -27.13 -11.45 -3.52
C PRO A 164 -26.70 -12.92 -3.65
N GLU A 165 -25.44 -13.20 -3.29
CA GLU A 165 -24.90 -14.55 -3.37
C GLU A 165 -25.74 -15.49 -2.51
N ARG A 166 -26.20 -16.60 -3.09
CA ARG A 166 -27.08 -17.56 -2.39
C ARG A 166 -26.40 -18.20 -1.18
N ALA A 167 -25.08 -18.29 -1.20
CA ALA A 167 -24.24 -18.74 -0.10
C ALA A 167 -22.87 -18.05 -0.24
N SER A 168 -22.42 -17.40 0.82
CA SER A 168 -21.05 -16.92 0.90
C SER A 168 -20.12 -18.08 1.22
N HIS A 169 -18.96 -18.11 0.57
CA HIS A 169 -17.87 -19.04 0.88
C HIS A 169 -16.77 -18.41 1.73
N VAL A 170 -16.96 -17.16 2.16
CA VAL A 170 -16.02 -16.41 3.00
C VAL A 170 -16.74 -15.87 4.22
N THR A 171 -16.31 -16.29 5.39
CA THR A 171 -16.78 -15.71 6.66
C THR A 171 -15.73 -14.73 7.16
N MET A 172 -16.15 -13.53 7.56
CA MET A 172 -15.29 -12.57 8.23
C MET A 172 -15.56 -12.59 9.73
N VAL A 173 -14.51 -12.80 10.51
CA VAL A 173 -14.56 -12.77 11.97
C VAL A 173 -13.88 -11.48 12.44
N LEU A 174 -14.58 -10.72 13.28
CA LEU A 174 -14.13 -9.44 13.82
C LEU A 174 -13.61 -9.62 15.23
N TYR A 175 -12.43 -9.09 15.50
CA TYR A 175 -11.80 -9.13 16.82
C TYR A 175 -11.52 -7.74 17.33
N ASP A 176 -11.68 -7.57 18.64
CA ASP A 176 -11.33 -6.34 19.34
C ASP A 176 -9.83 -6.19 19.62
N SER A 177 -9.46 -5.05 20.20
CA SER A 177 -8.07 -4.77 20.58
C SER A 177 -7.54 -5.71 21.67
N ALA A 178 -8.42 -6.37 22.43
CA ALA A 178 -8.09 -7.43 23.38
C ALA A 178 -8.00 -8.83 22.73
N GLY A 179 -8.37 -8.95 21.45
CA GLY A 179 -8.37 -10.20 20.69
C GLY A 179 -9.62 -11.06 20.92
N ILE A 180 -10.71 -10.48 21.42
CA ILE A 180 -12.00 -11.14 21.63
C ILE A 180 -12.84 -11.00 20.35
N ILE A 181 -13.53 -12.08 19.97
CA ILE A 181 -14.48 -12.05 18.84
C ILE A 181 -15.67 -11.15 19.20
N ILE A 182 -15.92 -10.15 18.37
CA ILE A 182 -17.06 -9.22 18.51
C ILE A 182 -18.21 -9.67 17.63
N ASP A 183 -17.91 -10.11 16.40
CA ASP A 183 -18.91 -10.48 15.41
C ASP A 183 -18.34 -11.48 14.39
N GLU A 184 -19.24 -12.18 13.70
CA GLU A 184 -18.94 -13.12 12.62
C GLU A 184 -20.02 -13.02 11.54
N GLU A 185 -19.63 -12.60 10.33
CA GLU A 185 -20.56 -12.37 9.24
C GLU A 185 -20.10 -12.95 7.90
N PRO A 186 -21.01 -13.48 7.07
CA PRO A 186 -20.68 -13.90 5.70
C PRO A 186 -20.40 -12.67 4.82
N VAL A 187 -19.30 -12.72 4.07
CA VAL A 187 -18.89 -11.63 3.15
C VAL A 187 -19.05 -12.06 1.70
N SER A 188 -19.53 -11.19 0.82
CA SER A 188 -19.66 -11.52 -0.59
C SER A 188 -18.29 -11.72 -1.25
N SER A 189 -18.22 -12.58 -2.27
CA SER A 189 -16.98 -12.78 -3.04
C SER A 189 -16.48 -11.50 -3.70
N VAL A 190 -17.38 -10.58 -4.04
CA VAL A 190 -17.03 -9.29 -4.66
C VAL A 190 -16.36 -8.39 -3.63
N ASP A 191 -16.92 -8.27 -2.43
CA ASP A 191 -16.32 -7.48 -1.36
C ASP A 191 -14.97 -8.09 -0.95
N TYR A 192 -14.92 -9.41 -0.78
CA TYR A 192 -13.67 -10.11 -0.48
C TYR A 192 -12.62 -9.95 -1.58
N TRP A 193 -13.04 -9.96 -2.86
CA TRP A 193 -12.16 -9.64 -3.99
C TRP A 193 -11.60 -8.23 -3.88
N HIS A 194 -12.41 -7.24 -3.50
CA HIS A 194 -11.95 -5.88 -3.27
C HIS A 194 -10.94 -5.79 -2.13
N TRP A 195 -11.12 -6.52 -1.03
CA TRP A 195 -10.12 -6.61 0.04
C TRP A 195 -8.79 -7.19 -0.46
N CYS A 196 -8.86 -8.24 -1.29
CA CYS A 196 -7.68 -8.80 -1.93
C CYS A 196 -7.06 -7.85 -2.98
N LYS A 197 -7.87 -7.04 -3.68
CA LYS A 197 -7.47 -6.17 -4.82
C LYS A 197 -7.06 -4.75 -4.48
N MET A 198 -7.60 -4.16 -3.42
CA MET A 198 -7.07 -2.91 -2.87
C MET A 198 -5.58 -3.05 -2.49
N ASN A 199 -5.07 -4.29 -2.45
CA ASN A 199 -3.65 -4.64 -2.36
C ASN A 199 -2.98 -5.22 -3.65
N ASN A 200 -3.71 -5.59 -4.71
CA ASN A 200 -3.16 -6.35 -5.86
C ASN A 200 -2.90 -5.60 -7.18
N ASN A 201 -3.21 -4.31 -7.35
CA ASN A 201 -2.70 -3.58 -8.54
C ASN A 201 -1.16 -3.41 -8.55
N SER A 202 -0.45 -4.01 -7.60
CA SER A 202 1.01 -4.07 -7.55
C SER A 202 1.65 -5.45 -7.47
N LEU A 203 0.85 -6.50 -7.36
CA LEU A 203 1.32 -7.89 -7.28
C LEU A 203 0.67 -8.70 -8.39
N LYS A 204 1.15 -8.50 -9.62
CA LYS A 204 1.41 -9.69 -10.43
C LYS A 204 2.42 -10.50 -9.62
N THR A 205 2.02 -11.70 -9.21
CA THR A 205 2.88 -12.76 -8.68
C THR A 205 4.32 -12.60 -9.17
N PRO A 206 5.34 -12.55 -8.29
CA PRO A 206 6.66 -12.92 -8.73
C PRO A 206 6.55 -14.39 -9.14
N SER A 207 6.67 -14.65 -10.44
CA SER A 207 7.08 -15.96 -10.90
C SER A 207 8.41 -16.27 -10.20
N PHE A 208 8.42 -17.32 -9.38
CA PHE A 208 9.67 -17.95 -8.95
C PHE A 208 10.37 -18.54 -10.16
#